data_AF-F7QLI5-F1
#
_entry.id   AF-F7QLI5-F1
#
_cell.length_a   1.000
_cell.length_b   1.000
_cell.length_c   1.000
_cell.angle_alpha   90.00
_cell.angle_beta   90.00
_cell.angle_gamma   90.00
#
_symmetry.space_group_name_H-M   'P 1'
#
loop_
_entity.id
_entity.type
_entity.pdbx_description
1 polymer ?
#
loop_
_entity_poly.entity_id
_entity_poly.type
_entity_poly.pdbx_seq_one_letter_code
_entity_poly.pdbx_strand_id
1 'polypeptide(L)'
;MRVDVISNLTDFGKLESNWNALYDADPDAQLFISWKWLSGWLTQISSPWFVLAAKPEGKPDAPYVAFLPMRIQTKSDNGRIHNELNMAGNFTADYTGFLCEPGAEHLAIPAFVRHLKQLNWSRLNFENFRISEPRMRLFLAHFPKANFQTSETSRIGKTDGIDNALCPFAVLPPSWDGYLEGLSTNTRQKIRRLLRMVDASEEYRITVSTTETIERDLNTLLEFWEIKWKPRKGDLVHTLVRSNRAMLTRSFRSGLLYLPTLWQGERPLAALATLMDMRKRSFLFYITGRDETFDGPPPGVILHAHSIRHAIANGITEYDFLRGNETYKYSFGVKERRIRCTVVATRNGLNLGGKVDPRTIPDVLDEATKFHQQGKLIEAERGYRDVLQVQPKNADAIHRLGQLSTTRGDHAAAKRHYKTLTTIRPEAYKAWLCLAQSCKALDQHLEAANAYREVLRLKPDLPEVFSDLAGVLIKLNRMAEVNAALVAALGTQERAPKKNGKVQAKRVMHRSNSRDEAVAM
;
A
#
# COMPACT_ATOMS: atom_id res chain seq x y z
N MET A 1 23.90 9.15 -18.02
CA MET A 1 23.49 9.03 -16.59
C MET A 1 23.03 7.61 -16.38
N ARG A 2 23.57 6.95 -15.35
CA ARG A 2 23.14 5.62 -14.93
C ARG A 2 21.99 5.74 -13.94
N VAL A 3 20.98 4.87 -14.05
CA VAL A 3 19.86 4.78 -13.11
C VAL A 3 19.88 3.39 -12.48
N ASP A 4 20.08 3.35 -11.17
CA ASP A 4 19.94 2.14 -10.37
C ASP A 4 18.51 2.06 -9.81
N VAL A 5 17.97 0.84 -9.68
CA VAL A 5 16.61 0.59 -9.16
C VAL A 5 16.73 0.00 -7.77
N ILE A 6 16.26 0.74 -6.77
CA ILE A 6 16.31 0.32 -5.37
C ILE A 6 14.90 -0.08 -4.93
N SER A 7 14.68 -1.36 -4.66
CA SER A 7 13.34 -1.93 -4.42
C SER A 7 13.23 -2.78 -3.16
N ASN A 8 14.20 -2.69 -2.26
CA ASN A 8 14.18 -3.38 -0.96
C ASN A 8 14.65 -2.42 0.15
N LEU A 9 14.19 -2.67 1.37
CA LEU A 9 14.46 -1.80 2.52
C LEU A 9 15.94 -1.76 2.91
N THR A 10 16.68 -2.85 2.74
CA THR A 10 18.10 -2.93 3.09
C THR A 10 18.95 -2.00 2.23
N ASP A 11 18.76 -2.03 0.92
CA ASP A 11 19.48 -1.15 -0.01
C ASP A 11 18.96 0.28 0.06
N PHE A 12 17.66 0.47 0.28
CA PHE A 12 17.10 1.79 0.52
C PHE A 12 17.76 2.45 1.73
N GLY A 13 17.89 1.73 2.86
CA GLY A 13 18.55 2.21 4.09
C GLY A 13 19.96 2.78 3.88
N LYS A 14 20.71 2.26 2.91
CA LYS A 14 22.06 2.76 2.56
C LYS A 14 22.04 4.16 1.94
N LEU A 15 20.88 4.64 1.48
CA LEU A 15 20.74 5.93 0.82
C LEU A 15 20.60 7.10 1.79
N GLU A 16 20.37 6.88 3.09
CA GLU A 16 19.98 7.95 4.03
C GLU A 16 20.89 9.18 3.98
N SER A 17 22.21 8.97 4.04
CA SER A 17 23.18 10.07 4.05
C SER A 17 23.12 10.89 2.75
N ASN A 18 23.14 10.21 1.60
CA ASN A 18 23.06 10.85 0.29
C ASN A 18 21.68 11.49 0.06
N TRP A 19 20.59 10.86 0.50
CA TRP A 19 19.23 11.37 0.42
C TRP A 19 19.10 12.69 1.17
N ASN A 20 19.59 12.74 2.42
CA ASN A 20 19.55 13.94 3.24
C ASN A 20 20.41 15.06 2.65
N ALA A 21 21.62 14.77 2.15
CA ALA A 21 22.45 15.77 1.48
C ALA A 21 21.75 16.36 0.25
N LEU A 22 21.14 15.52 -0.58
CA LEU A 22 20.39 15.95 -1.75
C LEU A 22 19.12 16.72 -1.37
N TYR A 23 18.43 16.27 -0.33
CA TYR A 23 17.27 16.92 0.24
C TYR A 23 17.59 18.34 0.66
N ASP A 24 18.71 18.55 1.37
CA ASP A 24 19.14 19.86 1.83
C ASP A 24 19.44 20.79 0.63
N ALA A 25 20.12 20.28 -0.41
CA ALA A 25 20.51 21.03 -1.61
C ALA A 25 19.36 21.36 -2.57
N ASP A 26 18.32 20.52 -2.65
CA ASP A 26 17.24 20.68 -3.62
C ASP A 26 16.24 21.78 -3.18
N PRO A 27 16.01 22.84 -3.99
CA PRO A 27 15.04 23.90 -3.66
C PRO A 27 13.57 23.43 -3.70
N ASP A 28 13.26 22.38 -4.46
CA ASP A 28 11.90 21.84 -4.56
C ASP A 28 11.58 20.82 -3.45
N ALA A 29 12.59 20.43 -2.66
CA ALA A 29 12.43 19.47 -1.57
C ALA A 29 11.49 19.97 -0.47
N GLN A 30 10.73 19.02 0.09
CA GLN A 30 9.68 19.26 1.07
C GLN A 30 9.40 18.00 1.90
N LEU A 31 8.78 18.18 3.07
CA LEU A 31 8.68 17.16 4.11
C LEU A 31 8.26 15.77 3.62
N PHE A 32 7.27 15.69 2.74
CA PHE A 32 6.68 14.44 2.25
C PHE A 32 7.61 13.65 1.29
N ILE A 33 8.78 14.19 0.94
CA ILE A 33 9.89 13.46 0.30
C ILE A 33 11.17 13.43 1.15
N SER A 34 11.09 13.88 2.42
CA SER A 34 12.19 13.72 3.38
C SER A 34 12.42 12.25 3.69
N TRP A 35 13.65 11.93 4.13
CA TRP A 35 14.00 10.59 4.57
C TRP A 35 13.09 10.10 5.70
N LYS A 36 12.85 10.93 6.72
CA LYS A 36 12.01 10.59 7.87
C LYS A 36 10.57 10.26 7.47
N TRP A 37 10.02 10.96 6.49
CA TRP A 37 8.69 10.64 5.96
C TRP A 37 8.72 9.34 5.16
N LEU A 38 9.52 9.29 4.09
CA LEU A 38 9.48 8.18 3.13
C LEU A 38 9.90 6.84 3.73
N SER A 39 10.97 6.78 4.53
CA SER A 39 11.42 5.54 5.17
C SER A 39 10.33 4.92 6.06
N GLY A 40 9.60 5.76 6.80
CA GLY A 40 8.47 5.32 7.61
C GLY A 40 7.30 4.78 6.79
N TRP A 41 7.10 5.25 5.56
CA TRP A 41 6.02 4.79 4.69
C TRP A 41 6.35 3.56 3.88
N LEU A 42 7.55 3.49 3.28
CA LEU A 42 7.94 2.38 2.43
C LEU A 42 7.94 1.03 3.18
N THR A 43 8.10 1.05 4.50
CA THR A 43 7.98 -0.14 5.36
C THR A 43 6.54 -0.66 5.51
N GLN A 44 5.52 0.15 5.19
CA GLN A 44 4.10 -0.20 5.34
C GLN A 44 3.39 -0.48 4.02
N ILE A 45 4.03 -0.18 2.89
CA ILE A 45 3.42 -0.39 1.57
C ILE A 45 3.53 -1.87 1.21
N SER A 46 2.39 -2.51 1.00
CA SER A 46 2.31 -3.90 0.52
C SER A 46 2.52 -4.01 -1.00
N SER A 47 2.12 -2.99 -1.77
CA SER A 47 2.33 -2.95 -3.21
C SER A 47 3.81 -2.75 -3.57
N PRO A 48 4.30 -3.32 -4.68
CA PRO A 48 5.70 -3.15 -5.06
C PRO A 48 6.08 -1.67 -5.23
N TRP A 49 7.12 -1.23 -4.53
CA TRP A 49 7.70 0.10 -4.66
C TRP A 49 9.15 0.01 -5.11
N PHE A 50 9.66 1.12 -5.65
CA PHE A 50 11.03 1.25 -6.10
C PHE A 50 11.45 2.72 -6.12
N VAL A 51 12.72 2.99 -5.89
CA VAL A 51 13.34 4.29 -6.09
C VAL A 51 14.24 4.19 -7.31
N LEU A 52 14.05 5.09 -8.27
CA LEU A 52 15.04 5.32 -9.32
C LEU A 52 16.10 6.28 -8.78
N ALA A 53 17.35 5.81 -8.71
CA ALA A 53 18.47 6.58 -8.19
C ALA A 53 19.46 6.87 -9.34
N ALA A 54 19.63 8.14 -9.70
CA ALA A 54 20.48 8.53 -10.82
C ALA A 54 21.86 8.96 -10.34
N LYS A 55 22.92 8.51 -11.02
CA LYS A 55 24.31 8.93 -10.78
C LYS A 55 25.10 9.08 -12.09
N PRO A 56 26.23 9.81 -12.08
CA PRO A 56 27.09 9.94 -13.24
C PRO A 56 27.51 8.58 -13.83
N GLU A 57 27.53 8.52 -15.16
CA GLU A 57 27.92 7.31 -15.88
C GLU A 57 29.43 7.09 -15.81
N GLY A 58 29.88 5.83 -15.75
CA GLY A 58 31.29 5.49 -15.59
C GLY A 58 31.89 5.77 -14.20
N LYS A 59 31.09 6.23 -13.22
CA LYS A 59 31.53 6.49 -11.84
C LYS A 59 30.66 5.71 -10.84
N PRO A 60 30.92 4.41 -10.61
CA PRO A 60 30.06 3.57 -9.78
C PRO A 60 29.99 4.03 -8.32
N ASP A 61 31.07 4.60 -7.79
CA ASP A 61 31.19 5.07 -6.40
C ASP A 61 30.77 6.53 -6.20
N ALA A 62 30.37 7.23 -7.28
CA ALA A 62 29.85 8.59 -7.15
C ALA A 62 28.50 8.57 -6.42
N PRO A 63 28.21 9.61 -5.59
CA PRO A 63 26.90 9.74 -4.97
C PRO A 63 25.82 9.90 -6.04
N TYR A 64 24.61 9.51 -5.68
CA TYR A 64 23.43 9.78 -6.50
C TYR A 64 23.10 11.27 -6.45
N VAL A 65 22.69 11.78 -7.61
CA VAL A 65 22.33 13.19 -7.84
C VAL A 65 20.81 13.37 -8.00
N ALA A 66 20.03 12.30 -8.05
CA ALA A 66 18.58 12.37 -8.07
C ALA A 66 17.93 11.09 -7.53
N PHE A 67 16.76 11.22 -6.90
CA PHE A 67 15.92 10.12 -6.43
C PHE A 67 14.45 10.32 -6.79
N LEU A 68 13.87 9.39 -7.53
CA LEU A 68 12.45 9.37 -7.88
C LEU A 68 11.75 8.14 -7.24
N PRO A 69 11.04 8.32 -6.12
CA PRO A 69 10.34 7.25 -5.42
C PRO A 69 8.98 6.94 -6.07
N MET A 70 8.83 5.72 -6.57
CA MET A 70 7.65 5.24 -7.29
C MET A 70 7.08 3.95 -6.67
N ARG A 71 5.81 3.70 -6.93
CA ARG A 71 5.16 2.41 -6.69
C ARG A 71 4.36 2.01 -7.91
N ILE A 72 4.18 0.71 -8.07
CA ILE A 72 3.34 0.15 -9.12
C ILE A 72 2.13 -0.52 -8.51
N GLN A 73 0.97 -0.29 -9.11
CA GLN A 73 -0.29 -0.84 -8.65
C GLN A 73 -1.02 -1.51 -9.80
N THR A 74 -1.71 -2.60 -9.49
CA THR A 74 -2.65 -3.25 -10.41
C THR A 74 -4.02 -2.61 -10.26
N LYS A 75 -4.62 -2.25 -11.39
CA LYS A 75 -5.98 -1.73 -11.48
C LYS A 75 -6.76 -2.56 -12.49
N SER A 76 -8.08 -2.49 -12.39
CA SER A 76 -8.97 -3.10 -13.37
C SER A 76 -10.06 -2.12 -13.79
N ASP A 77 -10.12 -1.82 -15.09
CA ASP A 77 -11.13 -0.96 -15.70
C ASP A 77 -11.86 -1.77 -16.78
N ASN A 78 -13.20 -1.76 -16.78
CA ASN A 78 -14.02 -2.47 -17.77
C ASN A 78 -13.60 -3.95 -17.95
N GLY A 79 -13.25 -4.60 -16.83
CA GLY A 79 -12.82 -6.00 -16.80
C GLY A 79 -11.38 -6.26 -17.26
N ARG A 80 -10.63 -5.23 -17.67
CA ARG A 80 -9.24 -5.36 -18.12
C ARG A 80 -8.29 -4.96 -17.02
N ILE A 81 -7.26 -5.78 -16.80
CA ILE A 81 -6.21 -5.51 -15.82
C ILE A 81 -5.11 -4.65 -16.49
N HIS A 82 -4.66 -3.61 -15.80
CA HIS A 82 -3.55 -2.76 -16.22
C HIS A 82 -2.72 -2.31 -15.01
N ASN A 83 -1.54 -1.76 -15.29
CA ASN A 83 -0.63 -1.27 -14.26
C ASN A 83 -0.55 0.26 -14.28
N GLU A 84 -0.52 0.83 -13.08
CA GLU A 84 -0.34 2.26 -12.87
C GLU A 84 0.89 2.54 -12.02
N LEU A 85 1.72 3.47 -12.48
CA LEU A 85 2.82 4.01 -11.69
C LEU A 85 2.32 5.22 -10.90
N ASN A 86 2.59 5.22 -9.60
CA ASN A 86 2.17 6.26 -8.67
C ASN A 86 3.37 6.68 -7.82
N MET A 87 3.30 7.86 -7.21
CA MET A 87 4.34 8.33 -6.29
C MET A 87 4.35 7.45 -5.02
N ALA A 88 5.51 6.94 -4.60
CA ALA A 88 5.58 5.99 -3.48
C ALA A 88 5.17 6.62 -2.13
N GLY A 89 5.41 7.92 -1.96
CA GLY A 89 5.04 8.67 -0.75
C GLY A 89 3.57 9.11 -0.68
N ASN A 90 2.76 8.87 -1.72
CA ASN A 90 1.42 9.44 -1.86
C ASN A 90 0.32 8.61 -1.18
N PHE A 91 0.45 8.39 0.13
CA PHE A 91 -0.62 7.77 0.92
C PHE A 91 -1.51 8.87 1.52
N THR A 92 -1.11 9.43 2.66
CA THR A 92 -1.77 10.58 3.29
C THR A 92 -0.98 11.89 3.09
N ALA A 93 -0.03 11.89 2.15
CA ALA A 93 0.80 13.05 1.88
C ALA A 93 0.01 14.13 1.13
N ASP A 94 0.20 15.38 1.52
CA ASP A 94 -0.40 16.52 0.83
C ASP A 94 0.43 16.95 -0.38
N TYR A 95 1.74 16.65 -0.38
CA TYR A 95 2.63 16.83 -1.53
C TYR A 95 3.39 15.56 -1.89
N THR A 96 3.83 15.50 -3.14
CA THR A 96 4.78 14.50 -3.64
C THR A 96 5.82 15.20 -4.52
N GLY A 97 6.85 14.47 -4.93
CA GLY A 97 7.93 15.02 -5.73
C GLY A 97 9.04 14.01 -5.97
N PHE A 98 10.17 14.51 -6.42
CA PHE A 98 11.45 13.79 -6.45
C PHE A 98 12.55 14.74 -6.02
N LEU A 99 13.71 14.18 -5.68
CA LEU A 99 14.90 14.95 -5.38
C LEU A 99 15.82 15.00 -6.60
N CYS A 100 16.40 16.15 -6.86
CA CYS A 100 17.42 16.35 -7.89
C CYS A 100 18.38 17.46 -7.49
N GLU A 101 19.66 17.20 -7.66
CA GLU A 101 20.73 18.16 -7.43
C GLU A 101 20.56 19.33 -8.40
N PRO A 102 20.66 20.59 -7.93
CA PRO A 102 20.64 21.74 -8.82
C PRO A 102 21.69 21.63 -9.93
N GLY A 103 21.26 21.75 -11.18
CA GLY A 103 22.11 21.62 -12.37
C GLY A 103 22.14 20.21 -12.97
N ALA A 104 21.70 19.18 -12.24
CA ALA A 104 21.65 17.81 -12.75
C ALA A 104 20.35 17.47 -13.49
N GLU A 105 19.35 18.36 -13.51
CA GLU A 105 18.00 18.11 -14.01
C GLU A 105 17.98 17.61 -15.46
N HIS A 106 18.73 18.29 -16.34
CA HIS A 106 18.80 17.98 -17.77
C HIS A 106 19.45 16.63 -18.09
N LEU A 107 20.07 15.98 -17.10
CA LEU A 107 20.68 14.67 -17.24
C LEU A 107 19.88 13.59 -16.49
N ALA A 108 19.42 13.89 -15.28
CA ALA A 108 18.72 12.94 -14.42
C ALA A 108 17.26 12.70 -14.85
N ILE A 109 16.50 13.76 -15.15
CA ILE A 109 15.08 13.65 -15.52
C ILE A 109 14.89 12.83 -16.80
N PRO A 110 15.63 13.08 -17.91
CA PRO A 110 15.49 12.26 -19.10
C PRO A 110 15.88 10.79 -18.85
N ALA A 111 16.84 10.53 -17.96
CA ALA A 111 17.25 9.19 -17.59
C ALA A 111 16.14 8.44 -16.82
N PHE A 112 15.48 9.11 -15.87
CA PHE A 112 14.28 8.57 -15.22
C PHE A 112 13.17 8.26 -16.21
N VAL A 113 12.82 9.20 -17.10
CA VAL A 113 11.77 8.96 -18.10
C VAL A 113 12.12 7.81 -19.04
N ARG A 114 13.39 7.66 -19.42
CA ARG A 114 13.86 6.52 -20.24
C ARG A 114 13.64 5.20 -19.51
N HIS A 115 13.98 5.14 -18.23
CA HIS A 115 13.75 3.95 -17.40
C HIS A 115 12.25 3.66 -17.22
N LEU A 116 11.45 4.67 -16.91
CA LEU A 116 10.00 4.52 -16.75
C LEU A 116 9.36 3.94 -18.03
N LYS A 117 9.76 4.37 -19.22
CA LYS A 117 9.25 3.84 -20.50
C LYS A 117 9.64 2.38 -20.79
N GLN A 118 10.58 1.80 -20.04
CA GLN A 118 10.94 0.38 -20.13
C GLN A 118 10.09 -0.51 -19.22
N LEU A 119 9.32 0.09 -18.31
CA LEU A 119 8.38 -0.62 -17.44
C LEU A 119 7.04 -0.84 -18.15
N ASN A 120 6.24 -1.79 -17.66
CA ASN A 120 4.97 -2.15 -18.26
C ASN A 120 3.80 -1.49 -17.51
N TRP A 121 3.36 -0.33 -17.97
CA TRP A 121 2.25 0.43 -17.37
C TRP A 121 1.43 1.15 -18.43
N SER A 122 0.17 1.45 -18.12
CA SER A 122 -0.73 2.23 -19.00
C SER A 122 -0.94 3.65 -18.50
N ARG A 123 -0.78 3.90 -17.20
CA ARG A 123 -0.81 5.24 -16.60
C ARG A 123 0.37 5.51 -15.65
N LEU A 124 0.86 6.74 -15.69
CA LEU A 124 1.84 7.31 -14.77
C LEU A 124 1.21 8.55 -14.13
N ASN A 125 0.99 8.48 -12.82
CA ASN A 125 0.25 9.46 -12.05
C ASN A 125 1.20 10.30 -11.18
N PHE A 126 1.32 11.58 -11.51
CA PHE A 126 1.96 12.60 -10.68
C PHE A 126 0.90 13.28 -9.84
N GLU A 127 0.63 12.73 -8.67
CA GLU A 127 -0.42 13.20 -7.76
C GLU A 127 0.12 14.18 -6.73
N ASN A 128 -0.54 15.33 -6.59
CA ASN A 128 -0.14 16.38 -5.65
C ASN A 128 1.33 16.81 -5.80
N PHE A 129 1.81 16.85 -7.03
CA PHE A 129 3.23 17.02 -7.34
C PHE A 129 3.63 18.49 -7.11
N ARG A 130 4.46 18.73 -6.09
CA ARG A 130 5.02 20.05 -5.75
C ARG A 130 6.43 20.14 -6.33
N ILE A 131 6.54 20.73 -7.51
CA ILE A 131 7.80 20.92 -8.21
C ILE A 131 7.78 22.20 -9.04
N SER A 132 8.95 22.74 -9.34
CA SER A 132 9.11 23.88 -10.24
C SER A 132 8.63 23.58 -11.68
N GLU A 133 8.05 24.59 -12.31
CA GLU A 133 7.53 24.50 -13.69
C GLU A 133 8.59 24.03 -14.71
N PRO A 134 9.86 24.47 -14.65
CA PRO A 134 10.91 23.97 -15.56
C PRO A 134 11.12 22.46 -15.44
N ARG A 135 11.17 21.91 -14.22
CA ARG A 135 11.34 20.45 -14.00
C ARG A 135 10.15 19.67 -14.53
N MET A 136 8.92 20.14 -14.27
CA MET A 136 7.72 19.50 -14.81
C MET A 136 7.72 19.50 -16.34
N ARG A 137 8.01 20.66 -16.97
CA ARG A 137 8.07 20.77 -18.43
C ARG A 137 9.12 19.84 -19.03
N LEU A 138 10.32 19.79 -18.44
CA LEU A 138 11.40 18.91 -18.86
C LEU A 138 10.97 17.43 -18.75
N PHE A 139 10.31 17.05 -17.66
CA PHE A 139 9.80 15.70 -17.48
C PHE A 139 8.79 15.31 -18.57
N LEU A 140 7.80 16.16 -18.82
CA LEU A 140 6.73 15.90 -19.80
C LEU A 140 7.22 15.94 -21.25
N ALA A 141 8.26 16.72 -21.56
CA ALA A 141 8.84 16.79 -22.91
C ALA A 141 9.35 15.44 -23.43
N HIS A 142 9.67 14.49 -22.56
CA HIS A 142 10.16 13.16 -22.92
C HIS A 142 9.08 12.11 -23.16
N PHE A 143 7.79 12.51 -23.17
CA PHE A 143 6.64 11.68 -23.55
C PHE A 143 6.03 12.16 -24.88
N PRO A 144 6.43 11.57 -26.03
CA PRO A 144 5.95 12.02 -27.33
C PRO A 144 4.44 11.81 -27.49
N LYS A 145 3.75 12.83 -28.00
CA LYS A 145 2.29 12.82 -28.23
C LYS A 145 1.82 11.68 -29.13
N ALA A 146 2.68 11.12 -29.98
CA ALA A 146 2.32 9.97 -30.84
C ALA A 146 1.91 8.73 -30.02
N ASN A 147 2.55 8.52 -28.86
CA ASN A 147 2.36 7.30 -28.05
C ASN A 147 1.63 7.59 -26.72
N PHE A 148 1.72 8.84 -26.25
CA PHE A 148 1.21 9.23 -24.95
C PHE A 148 0.18 10.35 -25.07
N GLN A 149 -0.71 10.40 -24.09
CA GLN A 149 -1.58 11.51 -23.81
C GLN A 149 -1.29 12.02 -22.40
N THR A 150 -1.33 13.34 -22.23
CA THR A 150 -1.15 13.99 -20.94
C THR A 150 -2.42 14.72 -20.59
N SER A 151 -2.91 14.54 -19.38
CA SER A 151 -4.04 15.27 -18.84
C SER A 151 -3.71 15.81 -17.45
N GLU A 152 -4.37 16.89 -17.08
CA GLU A 152 -4.29 17.47 -15.75
C GLU A 152 -5.66 17.36 -15.08
N THR A 153 -5.67 16.91 -13.83
CA THR A 153 -6.90 16.70 -13.07
C THR A 153 -7.18 17.92 -12.22
N SER A 154 -8.36 18.52 -12.39
CA SER A 154 -8.83 19.59 -11.50
C SER A 154 -9.02 19.06 -10.08
N ARG A 155 -8.60 19.85 -9.10
CA ARG A 155 -8.74 19.56 -7.66
C ARG A 155 -9.72 20.51 -6.96
N ILE A 156 -10.57 21.17 -7.75
CA ILE A 156 -11.63 22.02 -7.22
C ILE A 156 -12.74 21.12 -6.65
N GLY A 157 -13.05 21.31 -5.36
CA GLY A 157 -14.09 20.57 -4.68
C GLY A 157 -15.46 20.91 -5.26
N LYS A 158 -16.21 19.88 -5.71
CA LYS A 158 -17.52 20.07 -6.35
C LYS A 158 -18.58 20.69 -5.44
N THR A 159 -18.43 20.53 -4.13
CA THR A 159 -19.43 20.94 -3.13
C THR A 159 -19.09 22.26 -2.44
N ASP A 160 -17.81 22.57 -2.27
CA ASP A 160 -17.32 23.72 -1.50
C ASP A 160 -16.57 24.74 -2.36
N GLY A 161 -16.26 24.42 -3.63
CA GLY A 161 -15.53 25.30 -4.54
C GLY A 161 -14.05 25.48 -4.18
N ILE A 162 -13.54 24.75 -3.18
CA ILE A 162 -12.16 24.89 -2.70
C ILE A 162 -11.20 24.31 -3.74
N ASP A 163 -10.27 25.12 -4.25
CA ASP A 163 -9.20 24.65 -5.13
C ASP A 163 -8.08 24.00 -4.32
N ASN A 164 -8.09 22.67 -4.24
CA ASN A 164 -7.06 21.90 -3.52
C ASN A 164 -5.73 21.81 -4.29
N ALA A 165 -5.62 22.42 -5.48
CA ALA A 165 -4.33 22.61 -6.15
C ALA A 165 -3.59 23.86 -5.65
N LEU A 166 -4.30 24.82 -5.04
CA LEU A 166 -3.69 25.99 -4.40
C LEU A 166 -3.26 25.65 -2.98
N CYS A 167 -2.07 26.14 -2.62
CA CYS A 167 -1.43 25.86 -1.33
C CYS A 167 -0.97 27.18 -0.69
N PRO A 168 -1.76 27.75 0.23
CA PRO A 168 -1.40 28.98 0.92
C PRO A 168 -0.28 28.75 1.94
N PHE A 169 0.68 29.66 2.03
CA PHE A 169 1.76 29.61 3.03
C PHE A 169 2.17 31.01 3.48
N ALA A 170 2.51 31.16 4.76
CA ALA A 170 3.06 32.39 5.31
C ALA A 170 4.59 32.32 5.37
N VAL A 171 5.25 33.38 4.91
CA VAL A 171 6.70 33.57 5.14
C VAL A 171 6.86 34.15 6.55
N LEU A 172 7.69 33.50 7.37
CA LEU A 172 7.88 33.89 8.76
C LEU A 172 9.17 34.70 8.91
N PRO A 173 9.09 35.98 9.32
CA PRO A 173 10.27 36.77 9.66
C PRO A 173 10.88 36.31 11.00
N PRO A 174 12.10 36.78 11.34
CA PRO A 174 12.80 36.34 12.56
C PRO A 174 12.13 36.75 13.89
N SER A 175 11.16 37.68 13.87
CA SER A 175 10.51 38.18 15.08
C SER A 175 8.98 38.11 14.98
N TRP A 176 8.35 37.85 16.12
CA TRP A 176 6.89 37.79 16.23
C TRP A 176 6.23 39.13 15.91
N ASP A 177 6.79 40.24 16.38
CA ASP A 177 6.28 41.57 16.06
C ASP A 177 6.45 41.91 14.58
N GLY A 178 7.57 41.53 13.96
CA GLY A 178 7.76 41.71 12.51
C GLY A 178 6.73 40.92 11.68
N TYR A 179 6.35 39.72 12.13
CA TYR A 179 5.27 38.95 11.49
C TYR A 179 3.93 39.67 11.63
N LEU A 180 3.60 40.12 12.85
CA LEU A 180 2.38 40.86 13.12
C LEU A 180 2.27 42.15 12.31
N GLU A 181 3.38 42.87 12.11
CA GLU A 181 3.46 44.06 11.28
C GLU A 181 3.15 43.81 9.80
N GLY A 182 3.45 42.61 9.29
CA GLY A 182 3.08 42.17 7.96
C GLY A 182 1.58 41.88 7.77
N LEU A 183 0.81 41.75 8.86
CA LEU A 183 -0.64 41.52 8.80
C LEU A 183 -1.42 42.84 8.78
N SER A 184 -2.67 42.77 8.28
CA SER A 184 -3.61 43.88 8.36
C SER A 184 -3.86 44.31 9.81
N THR A 185 -4.13 45.60 10.03
CA THR A 185 -4.38 46.17 11.36
C THR A 185 -5.45 45.39 12.13
N ASN A 186 -6.57 45.06 11.48
CA ASN A 186 -7.69 44.34 12.10
C ASN A 186 -7.27 42.92 12.53
N THR A 187 -6.57 42.18 11.66
CA THR A 187 -6.13 40.82 12.01
C THR A 187 -5.07 40.85 13.10
N ARG A 188 -4.10 41.77 13.03
CA ARG A 188 -3.06 41.98 14.04
C ARG A 188 -3.66 42.22 15.43
N GLN A 189 -4.60 43.15 15.53
CA GLN A 189 -5.29 43.46 16.78
C GLN A 189 -6.09 42.26 17.31
N LYS A 190 -6.80 41.55 16.42
CA LYS A 190 -7.54 40.33 16.76
C LYS A 190 -6.62 39.25 17.33
N ILE A 191 -5.50 38.94 16.66
CA ILE A 191 -4.53 37.95 17.12
C ILE A 191 -3.93 38.36 18.47
N ARG A 192 -3.49 39.61 18.63
CA ARG A 192 -2.96 40.12 19.91
C ARG A 192 -3.96 40.01 21.05
N ARG A 193 -5.24 40.27 20.79
CA ARG A 193 -6.31 40.12 21.80
C ARG A 193 -6.51 38.66 22.19
N LEU A 194 -6.64 37.78 21.20
CA LEU A 194 -6.88 36.35 21.42
C LEU A 194 -5.71 35.66 22.15
N LEU A 195 -4.47 35.94 21.76
CA LEU A 195 -3.32 35.36 22.46
C LEU A 195 -3.17 35.89 23.87
N ARG A 196 -3.33 37.21 24.10
CA ARG A 196 -3.31 37.77 25.48
C ARG A 196 -4.37 37.14 26.37
N MET A 197 -5.57 36.91 25.84
CA MET A 197 -6.65 36.25 26.57
C MET A 197 -6.29 34.83 26.98
N VAL A 198 -5.53 34.09 26.18
CA VAL A 198 -5.07 32.74 26.56
C VAL A 198 -3.86 32.81 27.48
N ASP A 199 -2.88 33.66 27.18
CA ASP A 199 -1.62 33.76 27.94
C ASP A 199 -1.82 34.32 29.37
N ALA A 200 -2.84 35.16 29.58
CA ALA A 200 -3.11 35.82 30.87
C ALA A 200 -4.29 35.22 31.64
N SER A 201 -4.88 34.11 31.17
CA SER A 201 -6.06 33.50 31.77
C SER A 201 -5.71 32.23 32.54
N GLU A 202 -6.38 32.01 33.67
CA GLU A 202 -6.39 30.72 34.38
C GLU A 202 -7.42 29.75 33.78
N GLU A 203 -8.39 30.28 33.02
CA GLU A 203 -9.46 29.51 32.39
C GLU A 203 -8.99 28.79 31.12
N TYR A 204 -8.17 29.44 30.29
CA TYR A 204 -7.68 28.87 29.03
C TYR A 204 -6.21 28.48 29.13
N ARG A 205 -5.86 27.31 28.59
CA ARG A 205 -4.46 26.87 28.49
C ARG A 205 -4.19 26.15 27.19
N ILE A 206 -2.96 26.24 26.70
CA ILE A 206 -2.47 25.45 25.56
C ILE A 206 -1.39 24.50 26.06
N THR A 207 -1.55 23.20 25.77
CA THR A 207 -0.52 22.18 26.02
C THR A 207 0.02 21.66 24.70
N VAL A 208 1.29 21.27 24.67
CA VAL A 208 1.89 20.55 23.54
C VAL A 208 2.06 19.09 23.92
N SER A 209 1.72 18.18 23.01
CA SER A 209 1.80 16.73 23.28
C SER A 209 3.20 16.28 23.67
N THR A 210 3.25 15.40 24.67
CA THR A 210 4.45 14.68 25.14
C THR A 210 4.24 13.18 24.93
N THR A 211 5.25 12.37 25.25
CA THR A 211 5.15 10.90 25.17
C THR A 211 4.00 10.36 26.03
N GLU A 212 3.71 11.01 27.15
CA GLU A 212 2.67 10.63 28.10
C GLU A 212 1.27 11.07 27.64
N THR A 213 1.16 12.16 26.88
CA THR A 213 -0.14 12.77 26.52
C THR A 213 -0.53 12.58 25.06
N ILE A 214 0.36 12.10 24.20
CA ILE A 214 0.11 11.99 22.75
C ILE A 214 -1.14 11.17 22.39
N GLU A 215 -1.40 10.06 23.08
CA GLU A 215 -2.59 9.24 22.80
C GLU A 215 -3.89 10.00 23.10
N ARG A 216 -3.93 10.73 24.23
CA ARG A 216 -5.06 11.60 24.60
C ARG A 216 -5.25 12.69 23.56
N ASP A 217 -4.19 13.41 23.21
CA ASP A 217 -4.28 14.57 22.30
C ASP A 217 -4.65 14.15 20.88
N LEU A 218 -4.17 12.99 20.41
CA LEU A 218 -4.60 12.42 19.13
C LEU A 218 -6.05 11.95 19.17
N ASN A 219 -6.53 11.38 20.29
CA ASN A 219 -7.95 11.06 20.46
C ASN A 219 -8.81 12.32 20.34
N THR A 220 -8.49 13.36 21.10
CA THR A 220 -9.18 14.67 21.03
C THR A 220 -9.21 15.21 19.61
N LEU A 221 -8.06 15.25 18.93
CA LEU A 221 -7.96 15.73 17.55
C LEU A 221 -8.89 14.95 16.61
N LEU A 222 -8.82 13.62 16.66
CA LEU A 222 -9.48 12.76 15.69
C LEU A 222 -10.98 12.60 15.97
N GLU A 223 -11.41 12.64 17.23
CA GLU A 223 -12.83 12.65 17.60
C GLU A 223 -13.53 13.91 17.08
N PHE A 224 -12.95 15.08 17.34
CA PHE A 224 -13.49 16.33 16.80
C PHE A 224 -13.46 16.37 15.27
N TRP A 225 -12.39 15.86 14.66
CA TRP A 225 -12.31 15.74 13.21
C TRP A 225 -13.40 14.81 12.66
N GLU A 226 -13.62 13.66 13.29
CA GLU A 226 -14.65 12.71 12.89
C GLU A 226 -16.05 13.33 12.99
N ILE A 227 -16.40 13.97 14.11
CA ILE A 227 -17.69 14.64 14.31
C ILE A 227 -17.96 15.63 13.17
N LYS A 228 -16.98 16.46 12.82
CA LYS A 228 -17.12 17.46 11.76
C LYS A 228 -17.31 16.84 10.38
N TRP A 229 -16.59 15.78 10.06
CA TRP A 229 -16.51 15.26 8.68
C TRP A 229 -17.44 14.07 8.41
N LYS A 230 -17.94 13.39 9.44
CA LYS A 230 -18.87 12.25 9.30
C LYS A 230 -20.10 12.55 8.44
N PRO A 231 -20.81 13.70 8.58
CA PRO A 231 -21.96 14.01 7.73
C PRO A 231 -21.63 14.07 6.23
N ARG A 232 -20.39 14.42 5.87
CA ARG A 232 -19.94 14.52 4.47
C ARG A 232 -19.26 13.26 3.95
N LYS A 233 -18.57 12.52 4.82
CA LYS A 233 -17.71 11.38 4.43
C LYS A 233 -18.37 10.02 4.60
N GLY A 234 -19.47 9.93 5.36
CA GLY A 234 -20.14 8.65 5.65
C GLY A 234 -19.17 7.64 6.28
N ASP A 235 -19.34 6.36 5.93
CA ASP A 235 -18.57 5.25 6.52
C ASP A 235 -17.06 5.31 6.24
N LEU A 236 -16.64 6.05 5.21
CA LEU A 236 -15.21 6.24 4.90
C LEU A 236 -14.47 6.98 6.03
N VAL A 237 -15.18 7.73 6.88
CA VAL A 237 -14.57 8.53 7.95
C VAL A 237 -13.76 7.66 8.91
N HIS A 238 -14.23 6.46 9.26
CA HIS A 238 -13.55 5.55 10.19
C HIS A 238 -12.21 5.06 9.64
N THR A 239 -12.15 4.77 8.33
CA THR A 239 -10.91 4.38 7.65
C THR A 239 -9.91 5.54 7.64
N LEU A 240 -10.39 6.77 7.40
CA LEU A 240 -9.55 7.98 7.41
C LEU A 240 -9.01 8.27 8.81
N VAL A 241 -9.83 8.15 9.85
CA VAL A 241 -9.41 8.32 11.26
C VAL A 241 -8.33 7.31 11.62
N ARG A 242 -8.52 6.02 11.30
CA ARG A 242 -7.51 4.97 11.53
C ARG A 242 -6.20 5.28 10.81
N SER A 243 -6.28 5.69 9.54
CA SER A 243 -5.11 6.03 8.73
C SER A 243 -4.36 7.24 9.28
N ASN A 244 -5.08 8.32 9.64
CA ASN A 244 -4.51 9.53 10.20
C ASN A 244 -3.87 9.26 11.57
N ARG A 245 -4.51 8.45 12.44
CA ARG A 245 -3.93 8.03 13.71
C ARG A 245 -2.58 7.35 13.51
N ALA A 246 -2.55 6.30 12.67
CA ALA A 246 -1.32 5.55 12.40
C ALA A 246 -0.20 6.47 11.87
N MET A 247 -0.54 7.40 10.97
CA MET A 247 0.39 8.38 10.44
C MET A 247 0.93 9.33 11.52
N LEU A 248 0.04 9.98 12.27
CA LEU A 248 0.39 11.00 13.25
C LEU A 248 1.19 10.41 14.42
N THR A 249 0.81 9.22 14.91
CA THR A 249 1.58 8.50 15.94
C THR A 249 3.01 8.23 15.45
N ARG A 250 3.20 7.81 14.19
CA ARG A 250 4.55 7.61 13.64
C ARG A 250 5.30 8.93 13.48
N SER A 251 4.64 9.96 12.96
CA SER A 251 5.23 11.29 12.81
C SER A 251 5.70 11.83 14.16
N PHE A 252 4.93 11.66 15.23
CA PHE A 252 5.34 12.00 16.59
C PHE A 252 6.59 11.23 17.02
N ARG A 253 6.59 9.89 16.91
CA ARG A 253 7.74 9.04 17.25
C ARG A 253 9.02 9.39 16.46
N SER A 254 8.86 9.96 15.26
CA SER A 254 9.98 10.35 14.38
C SER A 254 10.42 11.82 14.58
N GLY A 255 9.81 12.53 15.53
CA GLY A 255 10.06 13.95 15.80
C GLY A 255 9.58 14.88 14.69
N LEU A 256 8.54 14.50 13.97
CA LEU A 256 7.93 15.27 12.87
C LEU A 256 6.60 15.93 13.26
N LEU A 257 6.02 15.67 14.44
CA LEU A 257 4.70 16.19 14.81
C LEU A 257 4.81 17.21 15.95
N TYR A 258 4.24 18.40 15.71
CA TYR A 258 3.88 19.38 16.73
C TYR A 258 2.36 19.39 16.87
N LEU A 259 1.86 19.14 18.08
CA LEU A 259 0.43 18.98 18.36
C LEU A 259 0.05 19.80 19.60
N PRO A 260 -0.30 21.09 19.43
CA PRO A 260 -0.91 21.88 20.49
C PRO A 260 -2.41 21.57 20.62
N THR A 261 -2.87 21.53 21.87
CA THR A 261 -4.28 21.40 22.26
C THR A 261 -4.68 22.60 23.12
N LEU A 262 -5.76 23.27 22.76
CA LEU A 262 -6.38 24.35 23.54
C LEU A 262 -7.43 23.75 24.47
N TRP A 263 -7.42 24.19 25.72
CA TRP A 263 -8.31 23.75 26.78
C TRP A 263 -9.02 24.93 27.45
N GLN A 264 -10.21 24.67 27.99
CA GLN A 264 -10.92 25.51 28.95
C GLN A 264 -11.09 24.69 30.24
N GLY A 265 -10.28 24.97 31.27
CA GLY A 265 -10.06 24.05 32.38
C GLY A 265 -9.63 22.66 31.87
N GLU A 266 -10.46 21.65 32.14
CA GLU A 266 -10.24 20.26 31.70
C GLU A 266 -10.96 19.90 30.39
N ARG A 267 -11.79 20.80 29.83
CA ARG A 267 -12.47 20.57 28.54
C ARG A 267 -11.51 20.88 27.38
N PRO A 268 -11.21 19.92 26.49
CA PRO A 268 -10.49 20.23 25.27
C PRO A 268 -11.39 20.99 24.30
N LEU A 269 -10.90 22.05 23.68
CA LEU A 269 -11.65 22.88 22.74
C LEU A 269 -11.20 22.66 21.29
N ALA A 270 -9.91 22.44 21.07
CA ALA A 270 -9.37 22.09 19.76
C ALA A 270 -7.98 21.51 19.88
N ALA A 271 -7.59 20.70 18.90
CA ALA A 271 -6.23 20.25 18.69
C ALA A 271 -5.82 20.50 17.23
N LEU A 272 -4.54 20.77 17.01
CA LEU A 272 -4.01 21.13 15.70
C LEU A 272 -2.73 20.35 15.42
N ALA A 273 -2.77 19.42 14.47
CA ALA A 273 -1.60 18.66 14.04
C ALA A 273 -0.82 19.44 12.98
N THR A 274 0.42 19.79 13.30
CA THR A 274 1.38 20.42 12.39
C THR A 274 2.57 19.51 12.21
N LEU A 275 2.89 19.19 10.96
CA LEU A 275 4.11 18.47 10.64
C LEU A 275 5.29 19.43 10.55
N MET A 276 6.45 19.01 11.02
CA MET A 276 7.66 19.85 11.10
C MET A 276 8.74 19.34 10.17
N ASP A 277 9.29 20.24 9.37
CA ASP A 277 10.53 20.03 8.63
C ASP A 277 11.60 20.98 9.15
N MET A 278 12.43 20.48 10.05
CA MET A 278 13.52 21.26 10.64
C MET A 278 14.67 21.52 9.66
N ARG A 279 14.83 20.69 8.61
CA ARG A 279 15.87 20.88 7.58
C ARG A 279 15.52 22.03 6.65
N LYS A 280 14.26 22.11 6.23
CA LYS A 280 13.73 23.23 5.41
C LYS A 280 13.13 24.36 6.22
N ARG A 281 13.18 24.26 7.56
CA ARG A 281 12.65 25.25 8.50
C ARG A 281 11.20 25.63 8.17
N SER A 282 10.35 24.62 8.00
CA SER A 282 8.93 24.80 7.69
C SER A 282 8.02 24.01 8.63
N PHE A 283 6.90 24.64 8.97
CA PHE A 283 5.76 24.01 9.64
C PHE A 283 4.66 23.82 8.62
N LEU A 284 4.06 22.63 8.58
CA LEU A 284 3.04 22.25 7.62
C LEU A 284 1.77 21.86 8.39
N PHE A 285 0.78 22.76 8.39
CA PHE A 285 -0.50 22.52 9.04
C PHE A 285 -1.24 21.38 8.34
N TYR A 286 -1.37 20.24 9.03
CA TYR A 286 -1.91 19.02 8.44
C TYR A 286 -3.42 18.88 8.64
N ILE A 287 -3.88 18.76 9.88
CA ILE A 287 -5.31 18.68 10.20
C ILE A 287 -5.61 19.36 11.54
N THR A 288 -6.86 19.78 11.72
CA THR A 288 -7.39 20.27 13.00
C THR A 288 -8.73 19.63 13.31
N GLY A 289 -8.98 19.45 14.60
CA GLY A 289 -10.26 19.06 15.17
C GLY A 289 -10.64 20.10 16.22
N ARG A 290 -11.90 20.52 16.23
CA ARG A 290 -12.44 21.50 17.18
C ARG A 290 -13.80 21.04 17.71
N ASP A 291 -14.09 21.42 18.93
CA ASP A 291 -15.41 21.28 19.52
C ASP A 291 -16.40 22.21 18.81
N GLU A 292 -17.32 21.65 18.03
CA GLU A 292 -18.31 22.40 17.26
C GLU A 292 -19.43 22.96 18.15
N THR A 293 -19.50 22.57 19.43
CA THR A 293 -20.48 23.07 20.41
C THR A 293 -19.97 24.26 21.22
N PHE A 294 -18.68 24.60 21.09
CA PHE A 294 -18.09 25.73 21.79
C PHE A 294 -18.40 27.06 21.10
N ASP A 295 -19.01 27.98 21.84
CA ASP A 295 -19.48 29.30 21.37
C ASP A 295 -18.56 30.47 21.78
N GLY A 296 -17.42 30.17 22.41
CA GLY A 296 -16.45 31.16 22.84
C GLY A 296 -15.44 31.60 21.76
N PRO A 297 -14.25 32.08 22.18
CA PRO A 297 -13.20 32.55 21.28
C PRO A 297 -12.77 31.50 20.25
N PRO A 298 -12.51 31.87 18.98
CA PRO A 298 -12.34 30.89 17.89
C PRO A 298 -11.08 30.01 18.09
N PRO A 299 -11.24 28.72 18.47
CA PRO A 299 -10.11 27.87 18.86
C PRO A 299 -9.07 27.69 17.74
N GLY A 300 -9.53 27.57 16.50
CA GLY A 300 -8.64 27.40 15.34
C GLY A 300 -7.76 28.62 15.09
N VAL A 301 -8.28 29.84 15.25
CA VAL A 301 -7.48 31.07 15.06
C VAL A 301 -6.42 31.19 16.16
N ILE A 302 -6.80 30.85 17.40
CA ILE A 302 -5.88 30.81 18.55
C ILE A 302 -4.74 29.83 18.29
N LEU A 303 -5.06 28.58 17.92
CA LEU A 303 -4.04 27.55 17.69
C LEU A 303 -3.13 27.85 16.50
N HIS A 304 -3.65 28.41 15.40
CA HIS A 304 -2.80 28.88 14.29
C HIS A 304 -1.87 30.00 14.73
N ALA A 305 -2.38 31.04 15.41
CA ALA A 305 -1.56 32.14 15.88
C ALA A 305 -0.50 31.69 16.89
N HIS A 306 -0.86 30.80 17.82
CA HIS A 306 0.06 30.19 18.76
C HIS A 306 1.15 29.38 18.04
N SER A 307 0.76 28.55 17.06
CA SER A 307 1.70 27.71 16.30
C SER A 307 2.66 28.55 15.47
N ILE A 308 2.20 29.64 14.85
CA ILE A 308 3.06 30.57 14.09
C ILE A 308 4.03 31.29 15.03
N ARG A 309 3.55 31.77 16.19
CA ARG A 309 4.42 32.39 17.22
C ARG A 309 5.49 31.40 17.70
N HIS A 310 5.10 30.15 17.96
CA HIS A 310 6.02 29.08 18.34
C HIS A 310 7.02 28.77 17.23
N ALA A 311 6.58 28.69 15.97
CA ALA A 311 7.42 28.44 14.82
C ALA A 311 8.51 29.51 14.68
N ILE A 312 8.14 30.79 14.74
CA ILE A 312 9.08 31.92 14.68
C ILE A 312 10.11 31.84 15.81
N ALA A 313 9.66 31.59 17.05
CA ALA A 313 10.54 31.47 18.21
C ALA A 313 11.55 30.31 18.07
N ASN A 314 11.25 29.31 17.24
CA ASN A 314 12.12 28.15 16.97
C ASN A 314 12.84 28.24 15.61
N GLY A 315 12.93 29.43 15.01
CA GLY A 315 13.71 29.67 13.79
C GLY A 315 13.09 29.08 12.51
N ILE A 316 11.81 28.74 12.54
CA ILE A 316 11.05 28.33 11.35
C ILE A 316 10.79 29.55 10.48
N THR A 317 11.00 29.40 9.17
CA THR A 317 10.90 30.49 8.19
C THR A 317 9.63 30.42 7.34
N GLU A 318 8.86 29.34 7.47
CA GLU A 318 7.63 29.14 6.68
C GLU A 318 6.56 28.40 7.47
N TYR A 319 5.32 28.87 7.39
CA TYR A 319 4.12 28.16 7.84
C TYR A 319 3.23 27.84 6.65
N ASP A 320 3.26 26.60 6.18
CA ASP A 320 2.49 26.10 5.05
C ASP A 320 1.12 25.61 5.53
N PHE A 321 0.04 26.14 4.96
CA PHE A 321 -1.35 25.72 5.26
C PHE A 321 -1.80 24.54 4.40
N LEU A 322 -0.88 23.93 3.65
CA LEU A 322 -1.11 22.83 2.73
C LEU A 322 -2.23 23.15 1.73
N ARG A 323 -2.91 22.13 1.22
CA ARG A 323 -3.87 22.24 0.13
C ARG A 323 -5.13 22.99 0.54
N GLY A 324 -5.72 23.69 -0.42
CA GLY A 324 -7.01 24.37 -0.30
C GLY A 324 -6.85 25.87 -0.05
N ASN A 325 -7.67 26.65 -0.75
CA ASN A 325 -7.76 28.11 -0.67
C ASN A 325 -8.88 28.59 0.26
N GLU A 326 -9.08 27.94 1.41
CA GLU A 326 -10.09 28.39 2.37
C GLU A 326 -9.82 29.82 2.85
N THR A 327 -10.85 30.67 2.81
CA THR A 327 -10.75 32.12 3.07
C THR A 327 -10.05 32.47 4.38
N TYR A 328 -10.20 31.67 5.44
CA TYR A 328 -9.59 31.96 6.73
C TYR A 328 -8.04 31.90 6.69
N LYS A 329 -7.45 31.08 5.81
CA LYS A 329 -5.98 30.96 5.67
C LYS A 329 -5.35 32.29 5.28
N TYR A 330 -6.03 33.06 4.43
CA TYR A 330 -5.56 34.36 3.92
C TYR A 330 -5.44 35.43 4.99
N SER A 331 -6.15 35.28 6.11
CA SER A 331 -6.00 36.22 7.23
C SER A 331 -4.59 36.19 7.85
N PHE A 332 -3.81 35.13 7.62
CA PHE A 332 -2.45 34.95 8.15
C PHE A 332 -1.35 35.46 7.19
N GLY A 333 -1.66 36.38 6.27
CA GLY A 333 -0.65 37.03 5.43
C GLY A 333 0.04 36.07 4.47
N VAL A 334 -0.71 35.14 3.90
CA VAL A 334 -0.18 34.06 3.07
C VAL A 334 0.09 34.49 1.63
N LYS A 335 1.09 33.86 1.02
CA LYS A 335 1.28 33.75 -0.43
C LYS A 335 0.72 32.41 -0.92
N GLU A 336 0.62 32.24 -2.23
CA GLU A 336 0.15 31.00 -2.83
C GLU A 336 1.26 30.31 -3.62
N ARG A 337 1.27 28.97 -3.56
CA ARG A 337 1.96 28.10 -4.51
C ARG A 337 0.96 27.08 -5.07
N ARG A 338 1.32 26.42 -6.17
CA ARG A 338 0.45 25.45 -6.84
C ARG A 338 1.08 24.06 -6.89
N ILE A 339 0.27 23.05 -6.66
CA ILE A 339 0.60 21.65 -6.97
C ILE A 339 -0.13 21.20 -8.22
N ARG A 340 0.45 20.21 -8.91
CA ARG A 340 -0.14 19.64 -10.13
C ARG A 340 -0.58 18.21 -9.92
N CYS A 341 -1.62 17.82 -10.64
CA CYS A 341 -2.10 16.44 -10.69
C CYS A 341 -2.13 16.00 -12.14
N THR A 342 -1.00 15.50 -12.62
CA THR A 342 -0.77 15.19 -14.03
C THR A 342 -0.78 13.69 -14.23
N VAL A 343 -1.51 13.24 -15.26
CA VAL A 343 -1.51 11.85 -15.70
C VAL A 343 -0.87 11.78 -17.07
N VAL A 344 0.12 10.92 -17.22
CA VAL A 344 0.66 10.51 -18.51
C VAL A 344 0.13 9.10 -18.77
N ALA A 345 -0.65 8.94 -19.84
CA ALA A 345 -1.24 7.65 -20.20
C ALA A 345 -0.82 7.23 -21.61
N THR A 346 -0.72 5.92 -21.83
CA THR A 346 -0.58 5.33 -23.16
C THR A 346 -1.85 5.58 -23.98
N ARG A 347 -1.71 5.99 -25.26
CA ARG A 347 -2.87 6.30 -26.11
C ARG A 347 -3.83 5.14 -26.34
N ASN A 348 -3.29 3.92 -26.45
CA ASN A 348 -4.09 2.72 -26.65
C ASN A 348 -4.72 2.17 -25.35
N GLY A 349 -4.45 2.83 -24.20
CA GLY A 349 -4.89 2.38 -22.88
C GLY A 349 -4.25 1.07 -22.39
N LEU A 350 -3.26 0.55 -23.12
CA LEU A 350 -2.60 -0.72 -22.80
C LEU A 350 -1.34 -0.45 -22.03
N ASN A 351 -0.93 -1.41 -21.21
CA ASN A 351 0.41 -1.36 -20.68
C ASN A 351 1.45 -1.28 -21.80
N LEU A 352 2.49 -0.48 -21.61
CA LEU A 352 3.68 -0.51 -22.45
C LEU A 352 4.18 -1.96 -22.59
N GLY A 353 4.60 -2.31 -23.81
CA GLY A 353 4.99 -3.69 -24.16
C GLY A 353 3.82 -4.68 -24.28
N GLY A 354 2.57 -4.25 -24.04
CA GLY A 354 1.38 -5.10 -24.16
C GLY A 354 1.31 -6.22 -23.11
N LYS A 355 2.00 -6.04 -21.98
CA LYS A 355 2.14 -7.03 -20.90
C LYS A 355 1.89 -6.39 -19.54
N VAL A 356 1.56 -7.17 -18.52
CA VAL A 356 1.60 -6.68 -17.13
C VAL A 356 3.05 -6.56 -16.63
N ASP A 357 3.29 -5.75 -15.61
CA ASP A 357 4.60 -5.62 -14.99
C ASP A 357 4.94 -6.88 -14.17
N PRO A 358 6.14 -7.46 -14.31
CA PRO A 358 6.52 -8.67 -13.59
C PRO A 358 6.39 -8.60 -12.07
N ARG A 359 6.52 -7.40 -11.47
CA ARG A 359 6.40 -7.21 -10.02
C ARG A 359 4.96 -7.34 -9.53
N THR A 360 3.99 -7.20 -10.43
CA THR A 360 2.56 -7.19 -10.10
C THR A 360 1.87 -8.52 -10.36
N ILE A 361 2.60 -9.57 -10.73
CA ILE A 361 2.01 -10.88 -11.05
C ILE A 361 1.11 -11.43 -9.93
N PRO A 362 1.49 -11.36 -8.63
CA PRO A 362 0.58 -11.75 -7.55
C PRO A 362 -0.74 -10.96 -7.57
N ASP A 363 -0.67 -9.63 -7.67
CA ASP A 363 -1.86 -8.76 -7.68
C ASP A 363 -2.75 -9.01 -8.90
N VAL A 364 -2.16 -9.25 -10.08
CA VAL A 364 -2.88 -9.58 -11.32
C VAL A 364 -3.59 -10.93 -11.18
N LEU A 365 -2.94 -11.92 -10.55
CA LEU A 365 -3.53 -13.23 -10.29
C LEU A 365 -4.70 -13.13 -9.31
N ASP A 366 -4.57 -12.32 -8.26
CA ASP A 366 -5.63 -12.08 -7.28
C ASP A 366 -6.84 -11.38 -7.93
N GLU A 367 -6.60 -10.37 -8.76
CA GLU A 367 -7.67 -9.67 -9.47
C GLU A 367 -8.38 -10.58 -10.48
N ALA A 368 -7.63 -11.37 -11.25
CA ALA A 368 -8.20 -12.38 -12.15
C ALA A 368 -9.02 -13.44 -11.39
N THR A 369 -8.59 -13.79 -10.18
CA THR A 369 -9.32 -14.71 -9.29
C THR A 369 -10.63 -14.11 -8.81
N LYS A 370 -10.66 -12.82 -8.46
CA LYS A 370 -11.91 -12.13 -8.12
C LYS A 370 -12.88 -12.13 -9.30
N PHE A 371 -12.42 -11.90 -10.52
CA PHE A 371 -13.27 -12.03 -11.70
C PHE A 371 -13.85 -13.44 -11.84
N HIS A 372 -13.04 -14.48 -11.62
CA HIS A 372 -13.51 -15.86 -11.67
C HIS A 372 -14.60 -16.12 -10.62
N GLN A 373 -14.39 -15.67 -9.37
CA GLN A 373 -15.37 -15.81 -8.29
C GLN A 373 -16.68 -15.05 -8.56
N GLN A 374 -16.61 -13.94 -9.30
CA GLN A 374 -17.79 -13.17 -9.73
C GLN A 374 -18.49 -13.75 -10.97
N GLY A 375 -18.01 -14.88 -11.52
CA GLY A 375 -18.54 -15.46 -12.76
C GLY A 375 -18.14 -14.72 -14.04
N LYS A 376 -17.23 -13.73 -13.95
CA LYS A 376 -16.70 -12.97 -15.09
C LYS A 376 -15.60 -13.79 -15.78
N LEU A 377 -16.01 -14.84 -16.49
CA LEU A 377 -15.11 -15.88 -16.98
C LEU A 377 -14.16 -15.36 -18.07
N ILE A 378 -14.57 -14.41 -18.90
CA ILE A 378 -13.74 -13.89 -20.01
C ILE A 378 -12.60 -13.03 -19.44
N GLU A 379 -12.93 -12.17 -18.48
CA GLU A 379 -12.00 -11.31 -17.76
C GLU A 379 -10.98 -12.12 -16.97
N ALA A 380 -11.44 -13.17 -16.27
CA ALA A 380 -10.57 -14.09 -15.54
C ALA A 380 -9.59 -14.80 -16.48
N GLU A 381 -10.06 -15.33 -17.61
CA GLU A 381 -9.21 -15.98 -18.62
C GLU A 381 -8.12 -15.04 -19.14
N ARG A 382 -8.50 -13.80 -19.47
CA ARG A 382 -7.57 -12.77 -19.91
C ARG A 382 -6.52 -12.50 -18.84
N GLY A 383 -6.93 -12.28 -17.59
CA GLY A 383 -6.00 -12.03 -16.49
C GLY A 383 -5.01 -13.18 -16.26
N TYR A 384 -5.45 -14.44 -16.30
CA TYR A 384 -4.54 -15.58 -16.21
C TYR A 384 -3.59 -15.68 -17.41
N ARG A 385 -4.06 -15.35 -18.63
CA ARG A 385 -3.19 -15.30 -19.81
C ARG A 385 -2.16 -14.18 -19.72
N ASP A 386 -2.54 -13.01 -19.19
CA ASP A 386 -1.61 -11.89 -18.96
C ASP A 386 -0.48 -12.31 -18.01
N VAL A 387 -0.79 -13.08 -16.95
CA VAL A 387 0.22 -13.70 -16.07
C VAL A 387 1.14 -14.64 -16.86
N LEU A 388 0.59 -15.53 -17.68
CA LEU A 388 1.39 -16.50 -18.44
C LEU A 388 2.23 -15.88 -19.56
N GLN A 389 1.86 -14.71 -20.06
CA GLN A 389 2.65 -13.97 -21.03
C GLN A 389 3.97 -13.45 -20.45
N VAL A 390 4.01 -13.23 -19.13
CA VAL A 390 5.19 -12.76 -18.38
C VAL A 390 5.90 -13.92 -17.68
N GLN A 391 5.15 -14.86 -17.11
CA GLN A 391 5.65 -16.06 -16.45
C GLN A 391 5.00 -17.32 -17.07
N PRO A 392 5.53 -17.84 -18.18
CA PRO A 392 4.92 -18.97 -18.91
C PRO A 392 4.75 -20.26 -18.10
N LYS A 393 5.55 -20.42 -17.02
CA LYS A 393 5.51 -21.57 -16.11
C LYS A 393 4.82 -21.26 -14.78
N ASN A 394 4.02 -20.19 -14.68
CA ASN A 394 3.28 -19.88 -13.47
C ASN A 394 2.19 -20.93 -13.24
N ALA A 395 2.47 -21.85 -12.31
CA ALA A 395 1.62 -23.00 -12.04
C ALA A 395 0.21 -22.62 -11.54
N ASP A 396 0.07 -21.52 -10.81
CA ASP A 396 -1.22 -21.12 -10.25
C ASP A 396 -2.13 -20.54 -11.34
N ALA A 397 -1.60 -19.73 -12.26
CA ALA A 397 -2.35 -19.27 -13.43
C ALA A 397 -2.73 -20.42 -14.38
N ILE A 398 -1.83 -21.39 -14.62
CA ILE A 398 -2.14 -22.59 -15.43
C ILE A 398 -3.26 -23.41 -14.78
N HIS A 399 -3.17 -23.63 -13.46
CA HIS A 399 -4.19 -24.35 -12.72
C HIS A 399 -5.56 -23.66 -12.83
N ARG A 400 -5.61 -22.34 -12.63
CA ARG A 400 -6.86 -21.56 -12.70
C ARG A 400 -7.45 -21.51 -14.11
N LEU A 401 -6.63 -21.48 -15.17
CA LEU A 401 -7.11 -21.66 -16.55
C LEU A 401 -7.69 -23.05 -16.77
N GLY A 402 -7.04 -24.09 -16.25
CA GLY A 402 -7.58 -25.46 -16.28
C GLY A 402 -8.95 -25.56 -15.62
N GLN A 403 -9.11 -24.96 -14.43
CA GLN A 403 -10.39 -24.92 -13.73
C GLN A 403 -11.46 -24.18 -14.55
N LEU A 404 -11.10 -23.04 -15.12
CA LEU A 404 -11.99 -22.25 -15.95
C LEU A 404 -12.46 -23.04 -17.20
N SER A 405 -11.55 -23.75 -17.85
CA SER A 405 -11.87 -24.63 -18.98
C SER A 405 -12.81 -25.78 -18.57
N THR A 406 -12.58 -26.40 -17.41
CA THR A 406 -13.49 -27.42 -16.86
C THR A 406 -14.88 -26.83 -16.60
N THR A 407 -14.99 -25.65 -15.99
CA THR A 407 -16.28 -24.99 -15.73
C THR A 407 -17.05 -24.66 -17.01
N ARG A 408 -16.35 -24.38 -18.12
CA ARG A 408 -16.95 -24.14 -19.43
C ARG A 408 -17.29 -25.42 -20.21
N GLY A 409 -16.92 -26.60 -19.69
CA GLY A 409 -17.07 -27.89 -20.39
C GLY A 409 -16.00 -28.16 -21.46
N ASP A 410 -15.01 -27.28 -21.64
CA ASP A 410 -13.89 -27.51 -22.55
C ASP A 410 -12.83 -28.41 -21.88
N HIS A 411 -13.16 -29.69 -21.74
CA HIS A 411 -12.28 -30.68 -21.14
C HIS A 411 -10.99 -30.90 -21.95
N ALA A 412 -10.98 -30.58 -23.25
CA ALA A 412 -9.80 -30.67 -24.11
C ALA A 412 -8.77 -29.58 -23.75
N ALA A 413 -9.20 -28.33 -23.56
CA ALA A 413 -8.35 -27.28 -23.05
C ALA A 413 -7.89 -27.55 -21.62
N ALA A 414 -8.79 -28.02 -20.75
CA ALA A 414 -8.46 -28.39 -19.38
C ALA A 414 -7.35 -29.46 -19.34
N LYS A 415 -7.45 -30.53 -20.14
CA LYS A 415 -6.41 -31.56 -20.30
C LYS A 415 -5.05 -30.94 -20.66
N ARG A 416 -5.00 -30.01 -21.62
CA ARG A 416 -3.73 -29.35 -22.02
C ARG A 416 -3.12 -28.55 -20.87
N HIS A 417 -3.92 -27.78 -20.14
CA HIS A 417 -3.45 -27.01 -18.99
C HIS A 417 -2.95 -27.91 -17.87
N TYR A 418 -3.72 -28.93 -17.47
CA TYR A 418 -3.30 -29.84 -16.40
C TYR A 418 -2.09 -30.71 -16.78
N LYS A 419 -1.97 -31.13 -18.05
CA LYS A 419 -0.75 -31.82 -18.52
C LYS A 419 0.50 -30.93 -18.43
N THR A 420 0.35 -29.64 -18.73
CA THR A 420 1.43 -28.68 -18.54
C THR A 420 1.77 -28.52 -17.06
N LEU A 421 0.74 -28.45 -16.20
CA LEU A 421 0.91 -28.35 -14.75
C LEU A 421 1.62 -29.56 -14.15
N THR A 422 1.32 -30.78 -14.59
CA THR A 422 2.01 -31.99 -14.13
C THR A 422 3.47 -32.05 -14.57
N THR A 423 3.83 -31.37 -15.67
CA THR A 423 5.23 -31.23 -16.08
C THR A 423 5.98 -30.22 -15.19
N ILE A 424 5.30 -29.17 -14.71
CA ILE A 424 5.90 -28.13 -13.86
C ILE A 424 5.96 -28.55 -12.39
N ARG A 425 4.91 -29.22 -11.89
CA ARG A 425 4.78 -29.71 -10.51
C ARG A 425 4.43 -31.21 -10.54
N PRO A 426 5.38 -32.11 -10.86
CA PRO A 426 5.12 -33.55 -10.96
C PRO A 426 4.67 -34.19 -9.65
N GLU A 427 5.09 -33.64 -8.50
CA GLU A 427 4.71 -34.15 -7.18
C GLU A 427 3.33 -33.66 -6.70
N ALA A 428 2.68 -32.74 -7.44
CA ALA A 428 1.37 -32.22 -7.07
C ALA A 428 0.25 -33.17 -7.51
N TYR A 429 -0.12 -34.15 -6.66
CA TYR A 429 -1.15 -35.15 -6.98
C TYR A 429 -2.48 -34.54 -7.45
N LYS A 430 -2.86 -33.36 -6.94
CA LYS A 430 -4.09 -32.65 -7.37
C LYS A 430 -4.07 -32.30 -8.87
N ALA A 431 -2.91 -31.98 -9.44
CA ALA A 431 -2.78 -31.70 -10.87
C ALA A 431 -3.01 -32.97 -11.71
N TRP A 432 -2.49 -34.11 -11.26
CA TRP A 432 -2.72 -35.42 -11.88
C TRP A 432 -4.19 -35.84 -11.77
N LEU A 433 -4.84 -35.56 -10.64
CA LEU A 433 -6.26 -35.84 -10.44
C LEU A 433 -7.12 -35.05 -11.43
N CYS A 434 -6.89 -33.75 -11.57
CA CYS A 434 -7.62 -32.92 -12.53
C CYS A 434 -7.35 -33.32 -13.99
N LEU A 435 -6.12 -33.76 -14.31
CA LEU A 435 -5.80 -34.34 -15.62
C LEU A 435 -6.59 -35.62 -15.88
N ALA A 436 -6.63 -36.54 -14.92
CA ALA A 436 -7.36 -37.80 -15.01
C ALA A 436 -8.86 -37.57 -15.22
N GLN A 437 -9.46 -36.67 -14.44
CA GLN A 437 -10.86 -36.26 -14.57
C GLN A 437 -11.17 -35.64 -15.93
N SER A 438 -10.27 -34.80 -16.45
CA SER A 438 -10.42 -34.20 -17.79
C SER A 438 -10.32 -35.26 -18.90
N CYS A 439 -9.40 -36.23 -18.79
CA CYS A 439 -9.30 -37.35 -19.72
C CYS A 439 -10.55 -38.26 -19.66
N LYS A 440 -11.06 -38.54 -18.45
CA LYS A 440 -12.28 -39.33 -18.23
C LYS A 440 -13.50 -38.67 -18.91
N ALA A 441 -13.64 -37.35 -18.79
CA ALA A 441 -14.72 -36.58 -19.43
C ALA A 441 -14.61 -36.52 -20.97
N LEU A 442 -13.44 -36.82 -21.54
CA LEU A 442 -13.20 -36.92 -22.98
C LEU A 442 -13.26 -38.37 -23.50
N ASP A 443 -13.68 -39.33 -22.66
CA ASP A 443 -13.65 -40.77 -22.93
C ASP A 443 -12.24 -41.32 -23.30
N GLN A 444 -11.19 -40.61 -22.93
CA GLN A 444 -9.79 -41.02 -23.09
C GLN A 444 -9.38 -41.88 -21.91
N HIS A 445 -9.99 -43.06 -21.82
CA HIS A 445 -9.91 -43.94 -20.66
C HIS A 445 -8.47 -44.41 -20.35
N LEU A 446 -7.63 -44.65 -21.37
CA LEU A 446 -6.27 -45.10 -21.15
C LEU A 446 -5.41 -44.03 -20.45
N GLU A 447 -5.45 -42.79 -20.93
CA GLU A 447 -4.73 -41.69 -20.29
C GLU A 447 -5.31 -41.32 -18.93
N ALA A 448 -6.62 -41.46 -18.75
CA ALA A 448 -7.25 -41.28 -17.44
C ALA A 448 -6.72 -42.31 -16.43
N ALA A 449 -6.64 -43.59 -16.81
CA ALA A 449 -6.10 -44.64 -15.94
C ALA A 449 -4.63 -44.38 -15.58
N ASN A 450 -3.80 -43.96 -16.53
CA ASN A 450 -2.40 -43.63 -16.26
C ASN A 450 -2.27 -42.44 -15.30
N ALA A 451 -3.06 -41.39 -15.49
CA ALA A 451 -3.05 -40.24 -14.60
C ALA A 451 -3.54 -40.60 -13.18
N TYR A 452 -4.58 -41.45 -13.04
CA TYR A 452 -5.03 -41.93 -11.73
C TYR A 452 -3.99 -42.81 -11.03
N ARG A 453 -3.23 -43.63 -11.77
CA ARG A 453 -2.10 -44.39 -11.20
C ARG A 453 -1.03 -43.46 -10.63
N GLU A 454 -0.69 -42.37 -11.32
CA GLU A 454 0.23 -41.36 -10.77
C GLU A 454 -0.32 -40.69 -9.49
N VAL A 455 -1.63 -40.42 -9.43
CA VAL A 455 -2.26 -39.92 -8.19
C VAL A 455 -2.06 -40.91 -7.04
N LEU A 456 -2.35 -42.19 -7.26
CA LEU A 456 -2.22 -43.23 -6.23
C LEU A 456 -0.76 -43.54 -5.88
N ARG A 457 0.18 -43.35 -6.82
CA ARG A 457 1.62 -43.44 -6.54
C ARG A 457 2.07 -42.34 -5.59
N LEU A 458 1.59 -41.10 -5.80
CA LEU A 458 1.92 -39.94 -4.97
C LEU A 458 1.16 -39.93 -3.63
N LYS A 459 -0.10 -40.36 -3.65
CA LYS A 459 -0.97 -40.44 -2.48
C LYS A 459 -1.78 -41.74 -2.51
N PRO A 460 -1.26 -42.83 -1.91
CA PRO A 460 -1.91 -44.14 -1.93
C PRO A 460 -3.25 -44.22 -1.18
N ASP A 461 -3.45 -43.35 -0.18
CA ASP A 461 -4.64 -43.34 0.68
C ASP A 461 -5.71 -42.38 0.14
N LEU A 462 -6.30 -42.74 -1.01
CA LEU A 462 -7.42 -42.03 -1.64
C LEU A 462 -8.44 -43.04 -2.23
N PRO A 463 -9.34 -43.59 -1.41
CA PRO A 463 -10.34 -44.58 -1.85
C PRO A 463 -11.24 -44.09 -3.00
N GLU A 464 -11.51 -42.79 -3.06
CA GLU A 464 -12.29 -42.16 -4.12
C GLU A 464 -11.58 -42.25 -5.48
N VAL A 465 -10.26 -42.05 -5.51
CA VAL A 465 -9.45 -42.13 -6.72
C VAL A 465 -9.31 -43.58 -7.18
N PHE A 466 -9.20 -44.51 -6.23
CA PHE A 466 -9.22 -45.94 -6.53
C PHE A 466 -10.53 -46.35 -7.21
N SER A 467 -11.67 -45.89 -6.69
CA SER A 467 -12.99 -46.16 -7.26
C SER A 467 -13.11 -45.59 -8.69
N ASP A 468 -12.59 -44.38 -8.92
CA ASP A 468 -12.54 -43.78 -10.24
C ASP A 468 -11.63 -44.55 -11.22
N LEU A 469 -10.46 -45.01 -10.78
CA LEU A 469 -9.57 -45.85 -11.58
C LEU A 469 -10.23 -47.18 -11.95
N ALA A 470 -10.88 -47.84 -10.99
CA ALA A 470 -11.61 -49.09 -11.23
C ALA A 470 -12.72 -48.88 -12.28
N GLY A 471 -13.50 -47.81 -12.16
CA GLY A 471 -14.53 -47.44 -13.14
C GLY A 471 -13.97 -47.26 -14.57
N VAL A 472 -12.80 -46.62 -14.70
CA VAL A 472 -12.13 -46.46 -16.00
C VAL A 472 -11.55 -47.77 -16.54
N LEU A 473 -11.01 -48.64 -15.68
CA LEU A 473 -10.47 -49.95 -16.09
C LEU A 473 -11.57 -50.91 -16.56
N ILE A 474 -12.76 -50.85 -15.96
CA ILE A 474 -13.95 -51.59 -16.45
C ILE A 474 -14.27 -51.18 -17.89
N LYS A 475 -14.27 -49.87 -18.19
CA LYS A 475 -14.49 -49.36 -19.55
C LYS A 475 -13.42 -49.79 -20.56
N LEU A 476 -12.21 -50.12 -20.09
CA LEU A 476 -11.11 -50.66 -20.90
C LEU A 476 -11.14 -52.20 -21.00
N ASN A 477 -12.12 -52.89 -20.42
CA ASN A 477 -12.17 -54.35 -20.28
C ASN A 477 -10.95 -54.96 -19.55
N ARG A 478 -10.31 -54.20 -18.65
CA ARG A 478 -9.13 -54.63 -17.88
C ARG A 478 -9.52 -55.09 -16.46
N MET A 479 -10.52 -55.97 -16.36
CA MET A 479 -11.07 -56.45 -15.08
C MET A 479 -10.04 -57.18 -14.20
N ALA A 480 -9.09 -57.88 -14.83
CA ALA A 480 -8.02 -58.58 -14.12
C ALA A 480 -7.15 -57.62 -13.27
N GLU A 481 -6.91 -56.41 -13.77
CA GLU A 481 -6.14 -55.40 -13.05
C GLU A 481 -6.92 -54.78 -11.89
N VAL A 482 -8.23 -54.61 -12.04
CA VAL A 482 -9.10 -54.15 -10.94
C VAL A 482 -9.08 -55.16 -9.80
N ASN A 483 -9.22 -56.45 -10.11
CA ASN A 483 -9.20 -57.52 -9.12
C ASN A 483 -7.83 -57.64 -8.42
N ALA A 484 -6.73 -57.55 -9.18
CA ALA A 484 -5.39 -57.57 -8.61
C ALA A 484 -5.13 -56.40 -7.65
N ALA A 485 -5.58 -55.20 -8.02
CA ALA A 485 -5.47 -54.01 -7.17
C ALA A 485 -6.35 -54.08 -5.91
N LEU A 486 -7.58 -54.63 -6.01
CA LEU A 486 -8.46 -54.86 -4.86
C LEU A 486 -7.86 -55.86 -3.86
N VAL A 487 -7.28 -56.96 -4.34
CA VAL A 487 -6.62 -57.96 -3.49
C VAL A 487 -5.40 -57.36 -2.77
N ALA A 488 -4.60 -56.55 -3.45
CA ALA A 488 -3.48 -55.83 -2.83
C ALA A 488 -3.94 -54.85 -1.74
N ALA A 489 -5.02 -54.09 -2.00
CA ALA A 489 -5.57 -53.13 -1.04
C ALA A 489 -6.17 -53.80 0.21
N LEU A 490 -6.90 -54.91 0.05
CA LEU A 490 -7.46 -55.69 1.14
C LEU A 490 -6.37 -56.37 2.00
N GLY A 491 -5.30 -56.87 1.36
CA GLY A 491 -4.14 -57.43 2.05
C GLY A 491 -3.33 -56.40 2.87
N THR A 492 -3.38 -55.11 2.49
CA THR A 492 -2.80 -54.01 3.29
C THR A 492 -3.69 -53.54 4.45
N GLN A 493 -5.02 -53.64 4.33
CA GLN A 493 -5.94 -53.31 5.44
C GLN A 493 -5.85 -54.32 6.60
N GLU A 494 -5.60 -55.60 6.34
CA GLU A 494 -5.38 -56.61 7.39
C GLU A 494 -4.08 -56.39 8.19
N ARG A 495 -3.12 -55.62 7.66
CA ARG A 495 -1.82 -55.34 8.30
C ARG A 495 -1.75 -54.04 9.11
N ALA A 496 -2.79 -53.19 9.09
CA ALA A 496 -2.84 -51.99 9.93
C ALA A 496 -3.30 -52.35 11.37
N PRO A 497 -2.56 -51.99 12.44
CA PRO A 497 -2.88 -52.44 13.79
C PRO A 497 -4.19 -51.83 14.31
N LYS A 498 -5.14 -52.68 14.68
CA LYS A 498 -6.36 -52.28 15.40
C LYS A 498 -5.97 -51.60 16.71
N LYS A 499 -6.24 -50.29 16.85
CA LYS A 499 -6.30 -49.65 18.18
C LYS A 499 -7.49 -50.25 18.93
N ASN A 500 -7.27 -51.25 19.77
CA ASN A 500 -8.30 -51.74 20.69
C ASN A 500 -7.81 -51.80 22.13
N GLY A 501 -8.68 -51.28 23.00
CA GLY A 501 -8.51 -51.06 24.42
C GLY A 501 -8.14 -52.31 25.22
N LYS A 502 -7.37 -52.08 26.27
CA LYS A 502 -7.14 -53.04 27.34
C LYS A 502 -8.40 -53.15 28.20
N VAL A 503 -9.04 -54.31 28.20
CA VAL A 503 -9.79 -54.83 29.36
C VAL A 503 -9.04 -56.08 29.81
N GLN A 504 -8.38 -56.00 30.97
CA GLN A 504 -7.73 -57.13 31.62
C GLN A 504 -8.70 -57.76 32.61
N ALA A 505 -9.10 -59.00 32.36
CA ALA A 505 -9.59 -59.90 33.39
C ALA A 505 -8.46 -60.89 33.72
N LYS A 506 -7.92 -60.84 34.94
CA LYS A 506 -6.99 -61.85 35.46
C LYS A 506 -7.66 -62.63 36.59
N ARG A 507 -7.55 -63.94 36.44
CA ARG A 507 -8.18 -65.03 37.18
C ARG A 507 -7.61 -65.17 38.59
N VAL A 508 -8.49 -65.54 39.51
CA VAL A 508 -8.29 -65.79 40.95
C VAL A 508 -7.27 -66.90 41.21
N MET A 509 -6.35 -66.66 42.16
CA MET A 509 -5.83 -67.69 43.07
C MET A 509 -5.61 -67.09 44.47
N HIS A 510 -6.20 -67.77 45.46
CA HIS A 510 -6.09 -67.51 46.90
C HIS A 510 -4.69 -67.85 47.44
N ARG A 511 -4.16 -67.02 48.34
CA ARG A 511 -3.79 -67.43 49.72
C ARG A 511 -3.47 -66.23 50.62
N SER A 512 -4.20 -66.22 51.73
CA SER A 512 -4.13 -65.54 53.04
C SER A 512 -2.81 -64.94 53.57
N ASN A 513 -3.02 -63.89 54.39
CA ASN A 513 -2.24 -63.37 55.52
C ASN A 513 -0.92 -62.67 55.20
N SER A 514 -0.51 -61.56 55.82
CA SER A 514 -1.00 -60.77 56.97
C SER A 514 -0.02 -59.60 57.16
N ARG A 515 -0.48 -58.47 57.74
CA ARG A 515 0.33 -57.45 58.47
C ARG A 515 1.34 -56.69 57.61
N ASP A 516 1.75 -55.45 57.86
CA ASP A 516 1.49 -54.38 58.83
C ASP A 516 2.18 -53.15 58.21
N GLU A 517 1.73 -51.93 58.59
CA GLU A 517 2.54 -50.70 58.74
C GLU A 517 3.33 -50.15 57.53
N ALA A 518 3.70 -48.88 57.40
CA ALA A 518 3.28 -47.57 57.86
C ALA A 518 4.26 -46.58 57.17
N VAL A 519 3.94 -45.28 57.22
CA VAL A 519 4.87 -44.13 57.15
C VAL A 519 5.25 -43.55 55.77
N ALA A 520 4.77 -42.30 55.59
CA ALA A 520 5.39 -41.07 55.04
C ALA A 520 6.23 -41.14 53.75
N MET A 521 6.11 -40.21 52.80
CA MET A 521 5.93 -38.76 52.92
C MET A 521 5.42 -38.19 51.59
#